data_AF-A0A7S4SI12-F1
#
_entry.id   AF-A0A7S4SI12-F1
#
_cell.length_a   1.000
_cell.length_b   1.000
_cell.length_c   1.000
_cell.angle_alpha   90.00
_cell.angle_beta   90.00
_cell.angle_gamma   90.00
#
_symmetry.space_group_name_H-M   'P 1'
#
loop_
_entity.id
_entity.type
_entity.pdbx_description
1 polymer ?
#
loop_
_entity_poly.entity_id
_entity_poly.type
_entity_poly.pdbx_seq_one_letter_code
_entity_poly.pdbx_strand_id
1 'polypeptide(L)'
;ESRYEEIRKVVSSVSTSESLDDMSSPQNRALEWLCFHDELELPSTEQEKITQRYTLAVLYYSLGGSDWTVDCDFLSAAHECDWFDAWFDVDTDASSVKGVTDCNEDLKVTTIMIYWNNMRGTIPDEVQSLTSLEHLNLVGGPLHGTIPDGIGNL
;
A
#
# COMPACT_ATOMS: atom_id res chain seq x y z
N GLU A 1 -2.09 -4.48 -26.51
CA GLU A 1 -2.66 -3.55 -25.53
C GLU A 1 -1.48 -2.88 -24.82
N SER A 2 -1.61 -1.65 -24.34
CA SER A 2 -0.51 -1.00 -23.60
C SER A 2 -0.42 -1.54 -22.17
N ARG A 3 0.76 -1.54 -21.54
CA ARG A 3 0.93 -1.91 -20.12
C ARG A 3 -0.07 -1.14 -19.24
N TYR A 4 -0.25 0.15 -19.51
CA TYR A 4 -1.20 0.99 -18.78
C TYR A 4 -2.63 0.45 -18.86
N GLU A 5 -3.13 0.11 -20.05
CA GLU A 5 -4.48 -0.44 -20.23
C GLU A 5 -4.63 -1.81 -19.54
N GLU A 6 -3.61 -2.67 -19.63
CA GLU A 6 -3.63 -3.99 -18.99
C GLU A 6 -3.64 -3.89 -17.46
N ILE A 7 -2.75 -3.08 -16.86
CA ILE A 7 -2.71 -2.87 -15.41
C ILE A 7 -3.97 -2.15 -14.92
N ARG A 8 -4.46 -1.15 -15.67
CA ARG A 8 -5.71 -0.45 -15.36
C ARG A 8 -6.90 -1.41 -15.28
N LYS A 9 -6.97 -2.41 -16.16
CA LYS A 9 -8.01 -3.45 -16.08
C LYS A 9 -7.93 -4.25 -14.78
N VAL A 10 -6.73 -4.63 -14.35
CA VAL A 10 -6.55 -5.38 -13.09
C VAL A 10 -7.03 -4.55 -11.89
N VAL A 11 -6.56 -3.31 -11.77
CA VAL A 11 -6.87 -2.46 -10.61
C VAL A 11 -8.31 -1.89 -10.63
N SER A 12 -9.00 -1.96 -11.77
CA SER A 12 -10.43 -1.61 -11.85
C SER A 12 -11.35 -2.53 -11.04
N SER A 13 -10.83 -3.67 -10.55
CA SER A 13 -11.53 -4.55 -9.62
C SER A 13 -11.61 -4.00 -8.20
N VAL A 14 -10.72 -3.06 -7.82
CA VAL A 14 -10.62 -2.49 -6.47
C VAL A 14 -10.82 -0.98 -6.45
N SER A 15 -10.62 -0.29 -7.58
CA SER A 15 -10.78 1.16 -7.71
C SER A 15 -11.81 1.54 -8.77
N THR A 16 -12.53 2.64 -8.53
CA THR A 16 -13.51 3.16 -9.49
C THR A 16 -12.83 3.81 -10.70
N SER A 17 -13.50 3.87 -11.84
CA SER A 17 -12.98 4.59 -13.01
C SER A 17 -12.76 6.07 -12.72
N GLU A 18 -13.62 6.70 -11.91
CA GLU A 18 -13.51 8.12 -11.53
C GLU A 18 -12.22 8.39 -10.76
N SER A 19 -11.91 7.59 -9.73
CA SER A 19 -10.68 7.75 -8.97
C SER A 19 -9.44 7.45 -9.82
N LEU A 20 -9.51 6.46 -10.71
CA LEU A 20 -8.42 6.15 -11.65
C LEU A 20 -8.21 7.24 -12.73
N ASP A 21 -9.19 8.09 -13.00
CA ASP A 21 -9.09 9.20 -13.99
C ASP A 21 -8.70 10.54 -13.35
N ASP A 22 -8.94 10.71 -12.05
CA ASP A 22 -8.53 11.90 -11.31
C ASP A 22 -7.03 11.89 -11.03
N MET A 23 -6.25 12.67 -11.79
CA MET A 23 -4.80 12.82 -11.62
C MET A 23 -4.37 13.31 -10.23
N SER A 24 -5.28 13.88 -9.44
CA SER A 24 -4.98 14.31 -8.08
C SER A 24 -5.17 13.20 -7.04
N SER A 25 -5.88 12.11 -7.38
CA SER A 25 -6.23 11.04 -6.46
C SER A 25 -5.03 10.14 -6.11
N PRO A 26 -5.05 9.50 -4.93
CA PRO A 26 -4.11 8.42 -4.60
C PRO A 26 -4.15 7.26 -5.59
N GLN A 27 -5.33 6.92 -6.10
CA GLN A 27 -5.57 5.80 -7.02
C GLN A 27 -4.89 6.01 -8.37
N ASN A 28 -5.00 7.21 -8.93
CA ASN A 28 -4.34 7.54 -10.20
C ASN A 28 -2.82 7.57 -10.02
N ARG A 29 -2.32 8.19 -8.93
CA ARG A 29 -0.88 8.21 -8.63
C ARG A 29 -0.29 6.81 -8.44
N ALA A 30 -1.00 5.93 -7.73
CA ALA A 30 -0.59 4.52 -7.57
C ALA A 30 -0.58 3.77 -8.90
N LEU A 31 -1.58 3.98 -9.76
CA LEU A 31 -1.62 3.38 -11.10
C LEU A 31 -0.48 3.89 -11.98
N GLU A 32 -0.21 5.19 -11.95
CA GLU A 32 0.86 5.85 -12.70
C GLU A 32 2.22 5.31 -12.26
N TRP A 33 2.49 5.29 -10.94
CA TRP A 33 3.70 4.71 -10.38
C TRP A 33 3.88 3.25 -10.83
N LEU A 34 2.85 2.41 -10.69
CA LEU A 34 2.92 0.99 -11.07
C LEU A 34 3.19 0.77 -12.57
N CYS A 35 2.76 1.70 -13.42
CA CYS A 35 2.92 1.60 -14.86
C CYS A 35 4.27 2.12 -15.37
N PHE A 36 4.83 3.14 -14.72
CA PHE A 36 5.94 3.92 -15.28
C PHE A 36 7.17 4.05 -14.37
N HIS A 37 7.03 3.75 -13.08
CA HIS A 37 8.06 3.97 -12.07
C HIS A 37 8.40 2.73 -11.24
N ASP A 38 7.50 1.76 -11.15
CA ASP A 38 7.75 0.51 -10.44
C ASP A 38 8.75 -0.39 -11.21
N GLU A 39 9.99 -0.44 -10.72
CA GLU A 39 11.09 -1.20 -11.32
C GLU A 39 10.90 -2.74 -11.22
N LEU A 40 9.99 -3.22 -10.36
CA LEU A 40 9.67 -4.66 -10.30
C LEU A 40 8.92 -5.13 -11.56
N GLU A 41 8.20 -4.21 -12.22
CA GLU A 41 7.50 -4.41 -13.50
C GLU A 41 6.69 -5.72 -13.61
N LEU A 42 5.89 -6.05 -12.58
CA LEU A 42 5.08 -7.27 -12.59
C LEU A 42 4.20 -7.38 -13.86
N PRO A 43 4.09 -8.57 -14.48
CA PRO A 43 3.27 -8.77 -15.66
C PRO A 43 1.78 -8.77 -15.30
N SER A 44 0.93 -8.27 -16.21
CA SER A 44 -0.53 -8.16 -16.03
C SER A 44 -1.24 -9.49 -15.74
N THR A 45 -0.59 -10.63 -16.02
CA THR A 45 -1.06 -11.98 -15.67
C THR A 45 -1.05 -12.26 -14.16
N GLU A 46 -0.22 -11.56 -13.39
CA GLU A 46 -0.04 -11.73 -11.94
C GLU A 46 -1.01 -10.81 -11.16
N GLN A 47 -2.32 -10.97 -11.42
CA GLN A 47 -3.36 -10.03 -10.97
C GLN A 47 -3.39 -9.84 -9.45
N GLU A 48 -3.25 -10.92 -8.67
CA GLU A 48 -3.24 -10.83 -7.20
C GLU A 48 -2.04 -10.01 -6.69
N LYS A 49 -0.85 -10.24 -7.24
CA LYS A 49 0.37 -9.53 -6.85
C LYS A 49 0.29 -8.05 -7.24
N ILE A 50 -0.20 -7.75 -8.44
CA ILE A 50 -0.48 -6.38 -8.87
C ILE A 50 -1.46 -5.69 -7.93
N THR A 51 -2.53 -6.38 -7.52
CA THR A 51 -3.56 -5.80 -6.65
C THR A 51 -3.00 -5.50 -5.25
N GLN A 52 -2.18 -6.39 -4.69
CA GLN A 52 -1.49 -6.14 -3.42
C GLN A 52 -0.57 -4.92 -3.49
N ARG A 53 0.32 -4.90 -4.49
CA ARG A 53 1.29 -3.81 -4.71
C ARG A 53 0.62 -2.48 -4.95
N TYR A 54 -0.40 -2.46 -5.81
CA TYR A 54 -1.23 -1.29 -6.08
C TYR A 54 -1.91 -0.78 -4.82
N THR A 55 -2.53 -1.65 -4.03
CA THR A 55 -3.25 -1.27 -2.81
C THR A 55 -2.34 -0.63 -1.78
N LEU A 56 -1.13 -1.15 -1.61
CA LEU A 56 -0.14 -0.53 -0.73
C LEU A 56 0.35 0.82 -1.25
N ALA A 57 0.48 1.00 -2.58
CA ALA A 57 0.78 2.30 -3.17
C ALA A 57 -0.38 3.31 -2.98
N VAL A 58 -1.64 2.87 -3.11
CA VAL A 58 -2.80 3.69 -2.80
C VAL A 58 -2.80 4.09 -1.33
N LEU A 59 -2.51 3.16 -0.41
CA LEU A 59 -2.36 3.44 1.02
C LEU A 59 -1.28 4.49 1.28
N TYR A 60 -0.10 4.33 0.68
CA TYR A 60 1.00 5.29 0.77
C TYR A 60 0.55 6.70 0.36
N TYR A 61 -0.02 6.86 -0.84
CA TYR A 61 -0.44 8.19 -1.30
C TYR A 61 -1.62 8.76 -0.49
N SER A 62 -2.56 7.91 -0.04
CA SER A 62 -3.73 8.32 0.75
C SER A 62 -3.34 8.84 2.14
N LEU A 63 -2.24 8.32 2.69
CA LEU A 63 -1.73 8.68 4.00
C LEU A 63 -0.63 9.75 3.95
N GLY A 64 -0.39 10.36 2.79
CA GLY A 64 0.62 11.40 2.60
C GLY A 64 2.04 10.88 2.65
N GLY A 65 2.30 9.70 2.07
CA GLY A 65 3.58 8.98 2.06
C GLY A 65 4.81 9.83 1.77
N SER A 66 4.69 10.77 0.83
CA SER A 66 5.78 11.70 0.47
C SER A 66 6.26 12.61 1.62
N ASP A 67 5.46 12.75 2.68
CA ASP A 67 5.76 13.55 3.87
C ASP A 67 6.01 12.68 5.11
N TRP A 68 6.09 11.37 4.96
CA TRP A 68 6.39 10.47 6.08
C TRP A 68 7.77 10.75 6.67
N THR A 69 7.93 10.44 7.96
CA THR A 69 9.23 10.59 8.64
C THR A 69 10.20 9.49 8.23
N VAL A 70 9.67 8.28 8.02
CA VAL A 70 10.39 7.09 7.56
C VAL A 70 9.60 6.50 6.39
N ASP A 71 10.22 6.44 5.22
CA ASP A 71 9.56 5.98 4.00
C ASP A 71 9.32 4.45 3.99
N CYS A 72 10.12 3.70 4.77
CA CYS A 72 10.01 2.24 4.92
C CYS A 72 10.15 1.48 3.58
N ASP A 73 10.96 2.02 2.65
CA ASP A 73 11.18 1.45 1.31
C ASP A 73 9.89 1.29 0.48
N PHE A 74 8.81 2.01 0.83
CA PHE A 74 7.60 2.00 0.03
C PHE A 74 7.88 2.50 -1.37
N LEU A 75 7.18 1.90 -2.34
CA LEU A 75 7.33 2.24 -3.77
C LEU A 75 8.72 1.93 -4.36
N SER A 76 9.55 1.15 -3.66
CA SER A 76 10.84 0.65 -4.18
C SER A 76 10.66 -0.58 -5.07
N ALA A 77 11.75 -1.01 -5.72
CA ALA A 77 11.81 -2.25 -6.50
C ALA A 77 11.65 -3.53 -5.66
N ALA A 78 11.74 -3.45 -4.34
CA ALA A 78 11.65 -4.60 -3.45
C ALA A 78 10.24 -5.21 -3.44
N HIS A 79 10.13 -6.47 -3.03
CA HIS A 79 8.85 -7.09 -2.75
C HIS A 79 8.19 -6.37 -1.57
N GLU A 80 6.86 -6.31 -1.52
CA GLU A 80 6.20 -5.48 -0.49
C GLU A 80 6.46 -5.97 0.93
N CYS A 81 6.79 -7.25 1.11
CA CYS A 81 7.21 -7.83 2.39
C CYS A 81 8.56 -7.30 2.90
N ASP A 82 9.32 -6.64 2.05
CA ASP A 82 10.58 -5.98 2.38
C ASP A 82 10.41 -4.45 2.54
N TRP A 83 9.19 -3.92 2.40
CA TRP A 83 8.87 -2.50 2.60
C TRP A 83 8.74 -2.17 4.09
N PHE A 84 9.84 -2.30 4.82
CA PHE A 84 9.94 -1.91 6.21
C PHE A 84 11.23 -1.14 6.51
N ASP A 85 11.24 -0.42 7.63
CA ASP A 85 12.43 0.25 8.14
C ASP A 85 13.46 -0.76 8.66
N ALA A 86 14.30 -1.26 7.75
CA ALA A 86 15.37 -2.21 8.04
C ALA A 86 16.58 -1.59 8.77
N TRP A 87 16.57 -0.27 9.05
CA TRP A 87 17.69 0.41 9.69
C TRP A 87 17.69 0.28 11.23
N PHE A 88 16.64 -0.27 11.84
CA PHE A 88 16.57 -0.42 13.29
C PHE A 88 17.21 -1.73 13.80
N ASP A 89 18.08 -1.55 14.79
CA ASP A 89 19.08 -2.45 15.36
C ASP A 89 18.52 -3.77 15.93
N VAL A 90 19.38 -4.79 16.07
CA VAL A 90 19.04 -6.13 16.59
C VAL A 90 18.61 -6.14 18.07
N ASP A 91 18.77 -5.01 18.76
CA ASP A 91 18.35 -4.75 20.14
C ASP A 91 17.01 -3.97 20.24
N THR A 92 16.40 -3.64 19.10
CA THR A 92 15.10 -2.93 19.09
C THR A 92 13.97 -3.92 19.29
N ASP A 93 13.02 -3.57 20.16
CA ASP A 93 11.75 -4.31 20.24
C ASP A 93 11.14 -4.35 18.84
N ALA A 94 10.88 -5.55 18.30
CA ALA A 94 10.29 -5.74 16.97
C ALA A 94 8.98 -4.96 16.80
N SER A 95 8.32 -4.60 17.91
CA SER A 95 7.18 -3.68 17.94
C SER A 95 7.47 -2.27 17.39
N SER A 96 8.76 -1.90 17.26
CA SER A 96 9.25 -0.58 16.83
C SER A 96 9.39 -0.44 15.30
N VAL A 97 9.41 -1.56 14.57
CA VAL A 97 9.59 -1.59 13.12
C VAL A 97 8.35 -1.00 12.44
N LYS A 98 8.58 -0.18 11.42
CA LYS A 98 7.52 0.43 10.62
C LYS A 98 7.54 -0.10 9.19
N GLY A 99 6.38 -0.12 8.57
CA GLY A 99 6.14 -0.54 7.20
C GLY A 99 5.25 -1.78 7.12
N VAL A 100 5.48 -2.61 6.11
CA VAL A 100 4.94 -3.96 5.98
C VAL A 100 5.82 -4.88 6.82
N THR A 101 5.38 -5.19 8.04
CA THR A 101 6.24 -5.87 9.03
C THR A 101 6.06 -7.38 9.05
N ASP A 102 5.04 -7.91 8.37
CA ASP A 102 4.85 -9.36 8.28
C ASP A 102 4.07 -9.77 7.02
N CYS A 103 4.39 -10.97 6.53
CA CYS A 103 3.76 -11.63 5.40
C CYS A 103 3.65 -13.13 5.66
N ASN A 104 2.63 -13.77 5.10
CA ASN A 104 2.49 -15.23 5.19
C ASN A 104 3.38 -15.99 4.19
N GLU A 105 3.29 -17.33 4.19
CA GLU A 105 4.08 -18.21 3.31
C GLU A 105 3.84 -18.00 1.81
N ASP A 106 2.69 -17.43 1.44
CA ASP A 106 2.32 -17.09 0.06
C ASP A 106 2.74 -15.65 -0.33
N LEU A 107 3.53 -14.99 0.52
CA LEU A 107 3.97 -13.60 0.36
C LEU A 107 2.80 -12.58 0.35
N LYS A 108 1.69 -12.93 1.02
CA LYS A 108 0.57 -12.00 1.24
C LYS A 108 0.78 -11.22 2.52
N VAL A 109 0.53 -9.92 2.46
CA VAL A 109 0.72 -9.00 3.59
C VAL A 109 -0.24 -9.34 4.73
N THR A 110 0.30 -9.55 5.93
CA THR A 110 -0.47 -9.86 7.14
C THR A 110 -0.44 -8.72 8.16
N THR A 111 0.66 -7.96 8.23
CA THR A 111 0.82 -6.87 9.21
C THR A 111 1.38 -5.60 8.57
N ILE A 112 0.72 -4.47 8.84
CA ILE A 112 1.17 -3.14 8.46
C ILE A 112 1.23 -2.26 9.72
N MET A 113 2.41 -1.71 10.03
CA MET A 113 2.64 -0.81 11.16
C MET A 113 3.26 0.50 10.67
N ILE A 114 2.50 1.59 10.57
CA ILE A 114 3.02 2.89 10.07
C ILE A 114 2.80 3.99 11.11
N TYR A 115 2.62 3.60 12.37
CA TYR A 115 2.28 4.51 13.45
C TYR A 115 3.33 5.62 13.64
N TRP A 116 2.89 6.78 14.15
CA TRP A 116 3.73 7.94 14.45
C TRP A 116 4.61 8.40 13.28
N ASN A 117 4.16 8.21 12.03
CA ASN A 117 4.95 8.47 10.84
C ASN A 117 4.51 9.73 10.06
N ASN A 118 4.00 10.74 10.75
CA ASN A 118 3.47 11.97 10.13
C ASN A 118 2.34 11.73 9.10
N MET A 119 1.58 10.65 9.27
CA MET A 119 0.49 10.29 8.37
C MET A 119 -0.65 11.30 8.44
N ARG A 120 -1.31 11.55 7.31
CA ARG A 120 -2.49 12.42 7.20
C ARG A 120 -3.39 11.93 6.07
N GLY A 121 -4.68 12.28 6.12
CA GLY A 121 -5.62 11.88 5.07
C GLY A 121 -6.61 10.83 5.56
N THR A 122 -6.99 9.90 4.69
CA THR A 122 -8.03 8.90 4.93
C THR A 122 -7.50 7.50 4.65
N ILE A 123 -8.06 6.49 5.33
CA ILE A 123 -7.74 5.10 5.02
C ILE A 123 -8.51 4.73 3.74
N PRO A 124 -7.84 4.28 2.66
CA PRO A 124 -8.51 3.95 1.41
C PRO A 124 -9.29 2.63 1.51
N ASP A 125 -10.42 2.53 0.81
CA ASP A 125 -11.26 1.33 0.78
C ASP A 125 -10.52 0.13 0.18
N GLU A 126 -9.56 0.38 -0.71
CA GLU A 126 -8.73 -0.62 -1.39
C GLU A 126 -7.98 -1.54 -0.41
N VAL A 127 -7.74 -1.10 0.84
CA VAL A 127 -7.14 -1.93 1.91
C VAL A 127 -7.92 -3.25 2.11
N GLN A 128 -9.22 -3.28 1.84
CA GLN A 128 -10.04 -4.49 1.93
C GLN A 128 -9.61 -5.61 0.94
N SER A 129 -8.83 -5.28 -0.08
CA SER A 129 -8.30 -6.26 -1.03
C SER A 129 -7.12 -7.06 -0.46
N LEU A 130 -6.50 -6.59 0.63
CA LEU A 130 -5.47 -7.31 1.38
C LEU A 130 -6.14 -8.40 2.24
N THR A 131 -6.65 -9.44 1.59
CA THR A 131 -7.45 -10.50 2.24
C THR A 131 -6.74 -11.32 3.31
N SER A 132 -5.41 -11.22 3.40
CA SER A 132 -4.60 -11.86 4.44
C SER A 132 -4.17 -10.89 5.54
N LEU A 133 -4.56 -9.61 5.48
CA LEU A 133 -4.22 -8.63 6.49
C LEU A 133 -4.95 -8.99 7.80
N GLU A 134 -4.21 -9.01 8.90
CA GLU A 134 -4.71 -9.31 10.26
C GLU A 134 -4.49 -8.12 11.19
N HIS A 135 -3.45 -7.32 10.91
CA HIS A 135 -3.00 -6.25 11.79
C HIS A 135 -2.71 -4.97 11.00
N LEU A 136 -3.44 -3.90 11.32
CA LEU A 136 -3.25 -2.57 10.74
C LEU A 136 -3.13 -1.52 11.85
N ASN A 137 -1.93 -0.96 12.02
CA ASN A 137 -1.66 0.07 13.01
C ASN A 137 -1.23 1.40 12.36
N LEU A 138 -2.16 2.35 12.35
CA LEU A 138 -2.01 3.69 11.77
C LEU A 138 -2.14 4.81 12.83
N VAL A 139 -1.83 4.52 14.10
CA VAL A 139 -1.94 5.50 15.19
C VAL A 139 -0.96 6.67 15.00
N GLY A 140 -1.32 7.88 15.44
CA GLY A 140 -0.36 8.98 15.60
C GLY A 140 -0.31 10.01 14.47
N GLY A 141 -1.32 10.07 13.62
CA GLY A 141 -1.51 11.12 12.62
C GLY A 141 -2.94 11.70 12.63
N PRO A 142 -3.17 12.91 12.07
CA PRO A 142 -4.50 13.48 11.88
C PRO A 142 -5.30 12.77 10.77
N LEU A 143 -5.49 11.46 10.92
CA LEU A 143 -6.36 10.68 10.04
C LEU A 143 -7.82 11.12 10.25
N HIS A 144 -8.55 11.22 9.15
CA HIS A 144 -9.96 11.60 9.12
C HIS A 144 -10.72 10.76 8.10
N GLY A 145 -12.00 11.09 7.88
CA GLY A 145 -12.88 10.30 7.02
C GLY A 145 -13.52 9.13 7.77
N THR A 146 -14.06 8.20 6.99
CA THR A 146 -14.68 6.97 7.51
C THR A 146 -13.67 5.84 7.54
N ILE A 147 -13.82 4.93 8.51
CA ILE A 147 -13.13 3.65 8.46
C ILE A 147 -13.83 2.82 7.39
N PRO A 148 -13.13 2.30 6.36
CA PRO A 148 -13.71 1.39 5.38
C PRO A 148 -14.46 0.23 6.02
N ASP A 149 -15.67 -0.06 5.56
CA ASP A 149 -16.53 -1.11 6.13
C ASP A 149 -15.86 -2.50 6.13
N GLY A 150 -14.99 -2.76 5.14
CA GLY A 150 -14.26 -4.02 4.99
C GLY A 150 -13.17 -4.26 6.05
N ILE A 151 -12.69 -3.22 6.75
CA ILE A 151 -11.65 -3.35 7.78
C ILE A 151 -12.15 -4.09 9.03
N GLY A 152 -13.47 -4.08 9.28
CA GLY A 152 -14.06 -4.84 10.40
C GLY A 152 -14.01 -6.36 10.23
N ASN A 153 -13.60 -6.85 9.06
CA ASN A 153 -13.42 -8.27 8.77
C ASN A 153 -11.96 -8.75 8.91
N LEU A 154 -11.05 -7.87 9.35
CA LEU A 154 -9.68 -8.21 9.75
C LEU A 154 -9.66 -8.90 11.13
#